data_AF-A0A1S2WYD4-F1
#
_entry.id   AF-A0A1S2WYD4-F1
#
_cell.length_a   1.000
_cell.length_b   1.000
_cell.length_c   1.000
_cell.angle_alpha   90.00
_cell.angle_beta   90.00
_cell.angle_gamma   90.00
#
_symmetry.space_group_name_H-M   'P 1'
#
loop_
_entity.id
_entity.type
_entity.pdbx_description
1 polymer ?
#
loop_
_entity_poly.entity_id
_entity_poly.type
_entity_poly.pdbx_seq_one_letter_code
_entity_poly.pdbx_strand_id
1 'polypeptide(L)'
;MLGLLLLNQNNATALTISISFILIGVGLSPCYMIPMAMLSFVTEVDVLLSKERRTGVYAGAMSSARKIPQGLIVLPLIGLILQIIGYNPHLAYQSASTLSSLRYVFIFVPIILILIGIYFSTRGSIQEGTEFLRLWL
;
A
#
# COMPACT_ATOMS: atom_id res chain seq x y z
N MET A 1 5.07 -1.56 -11.03
CA MET A 1 5.14 -0.11 -11.34
C MET A 1 6.03 0.23 -12.53
N LEU A 2 7.00 -0.63 -12.89
CA LEU A 2 7.85 -0.43 -14.08
C LEU A 2 7.07 -0.37 -15.42
N GLY A 3 5.92 -1.04 -15.54
CA GLY A 3 5.10 -1.02 -16.76
C GLY A 3 4.58 0.37 -17.17
N LEU A 4 4.45 1.29 -16.22
CA LEU A 4 4.07 2.69 -16.48
C LEU A 4 5.14 3.47 -17.26
N LEU A 5 6.42 3.07 -17.21
CA LEU A 5 7.49 3.71 -17.97
C LEU A 5 7.40 3.42 -19.48
N LEU A 6 6.74 2.33 -19.86
CA LEU A 6 6.56 1.95 -21.27
C LEU A 6 5.40 2.70 -21.94
N LEU A 7 4.57 3.41 -21.17
CA LEU A 7 3.45 4.20 -21.70
C LEU A 7 3.95 5.56 -22.20
N ASN A 8 4.38 5.61 -23.45
CA ASN A 8 4.56 6.85 -24.20
C ASN A 8 3.25 7.20 -24.95
N GLN A 9 2.91 8.48 -25.07
CA GLN A 9 1.74 8.98 -25.83
C GLN A 9 1.72 8.45 -27.27
N ASN A 10 2.90 8.11 -27.81
CA ASN A 10 3.05 7.55 -29.17
C ASN A 10 2.96 6.02 -29.26
N ASN A 11 3.06 5.27 -28.15
CA ASN A 11 3.10 3.78 -28.13
C ASN A 11 2.04 3.17 -27.22
N ALA A 12 0.99 3.92 -26.86
CA ALA A 12 -0.10 3.47 -26.00
C ALA A 12 -1.05 2.50 -26.73
N THR A 13 -0.54 1.34 -27.14
CA THR A 13 -1.37 0.23 -27.60
C THR A 13 -2.11 -0.36 -26.40
N ALA A 14 -3.38 -0.72 -26.58
CA ALA A 14 -4.22 -1.31 -25.53
C ALA A 14 -3.54 -2.52 -24.86
N LEU A 15 -2.72 -3.25 -25.61
CA LEU A 15 -1.94 -4.39 -25.14
C LEU A 15 -0.90 -4.01 -24.06
N THR A 16 -0.16 -2.92 -24.25
CA THR A 16 0.87 -2.47 -23.29
C THR A 16 0.26 -2.00 -21.97
N ILE A 17 -0.91 -1.37 -22.04
CA ILE A 17 -1.68 -0.95 -20.86
C ILE A 17 -2.17 -2.20 -20.10
N SER A 18 -2.79 -3.14 -20.79
CA SER A 18 -3.34 -4.36 -20.17
C SER A 18 -2.27 -5.18 -19.45
N ILE A 19 -1.10 -5.40 -20.07
CA ILE A 19 0.01 -6.15 -19.45
C ILE A 19 0.52 -5.43 -18.19
N SER A 20 0.64 -4.11 -18.25
CA SER A 20 1.10 -3.31 -17.10
C SER A 20 0.13 -3.40 -15.92
N PHE A 21 -1.18 -3.38 -16.19
CA PHE A 21 -2.21 -3.51 -15.16
C PHE A 21 -2.25 -4.91 -14.54
N ILE A 22 -2.09 -5.96 -15.36
CA ILE A 22 -2.00 -7.34 -14.88
C ILE A 22 -0.80 -7.49 -13.93
N LEU A 23 0.37 -7.00 -14.33
CA LEU A 23 1.58 -7.09 -13.50
C LEU A 23 1.45 -6.34 -12.17
N ILE A 24 0.80 -5.17 -12.19
CA ILE A 24 0.50 -4.40 -10.98
C ILE A 24 -0.49 -5.15 -10.09
N GLY A 25 -1.55 -5.73 -10.66
CA GLY A 25 -2.57 -6.48 -9.92
C GLY A 25 -2.00 -7.70 -9.21
N VAL A 26 -1.15 -8.48 -9.89
CA VAL A 26 -0.49 -9.66 -9.31
C VAL A 26 0.38 -9.27 -8.11
N GLY A 27 1.12 -8.17 -8.20
CA GLY A 27 1.97 -7.70 -7.09
C GLY A 27 1.20 -7.19 -5.87
N LEU A 28 0.07 -6.51 -6.07
CA LEU A 28 -0.71 -5.93 -4.98
C LEU A 28 -1.56 -6.95 -4.22
N SER A 29 -1.93 -8.05 -4.87
CA SER A 29 -2.82 -9.08 -4.30
C SER A 29 -2.29 -9.74 -3.00
N PRO A 30 -1.05 -10.28 -2.94
CA PRO A 30 -0.54 -10.91 -1.73
C PRO A 30 -0.38 -9.90 -0.57
N CYS A 31 0.03 -8.66 -0.87
CA CYS A 31 0.21 -7.62 0.14
C CYS A 31 -1.07 -7.31 0.93
N TYR A 32 -2.24 -7.49 0.32
CA TYR A 32 -3.53 -7.28 0.98
C TYR A 32 -4.12 -8.53 1.63
N MET A 33 -3.86 -9.71 1.06
CA MET A 33 -4.40 -10.97 1.57
C MET A 33 -3.68 -11.44 2.85
N ILE A 34 -2.35 -11.26 2.92
CA ILE A 34 -1.53 -11.69 4.06
C ILE A 34 -2.02 -11.10 5.41
N PRO A 35 -2.17 -9.78 5.58
CA PRO A 35 -2.60 -9.23 6.86
C PRO A 35 -4.02 -9.63 7.23
N MET A 36 -4.92 -9.74 6.24
CA MET A 36 -6.29 -10.19 6.46
C MET A 36 -6.35 -11.65 6.94
N ALA A 37 -5.48 -12.51 6.40
CA ALA A 37 -5.35 -13.89 6.86
C ALA A 37 -4.77 -13.98 8.28
N MET A 38 -3.77 -13.14 8.59
CA MET A 38 -3.17 -13.08 9.93
C MET A 38 -4.16 -12.61 11.00
N LEU A 39 -5.07 -11.69 10.66
CA LEU A 39 -6.10 -11.23 11.60
C LEU A 39 -6.95 -12.42 12.10
N SER A 40 -7.38 -13.30 11.20
CA SER A 40 -8.22 -14.45 11.57
C SER A 40 -7.51 -15.37 12.57
N PHE A 41 -6.24 -15.67 12.36
CA PHE A 41 -5.44 -16.48 13.30
C PHE A 41 -5.35 -15.81 14.68
N VAL A 42 -5.08 -14.51 14.74
CA VAL A 42 -5.01 -13.78 16.01
C VAL A 42 -6.37 -13.79 16.71
N THR A 43 -7.47 -13.59 15.98
CA THR A 43 -8.80 -13.64 16.58
C THR A 43 -9.21 -15.03 17.06
N GLU A 44 -8.76 -16.11 16.39
CA GLU A 44 -9.00 -17.48 16.85
C GLU A 44 -8.25 -17.77 18.15
N VAL A 45 -6.98 -17.34 18.25
CA VAL A 45 -6.19 -17.46 19.48
C VAL A 45 -6.80 -16.64 20.63
N ASP A 46 -7.21 -15.40 20.39
CA ASP A 46 -7.84 -14.55 21.41
C ASP A 46 -9.14 -15.17 21.94
N VAL A 47 -9.97 -15.75 21.06
CA VAL A 47 -11.20 -16.45 21.44
C VAL A 47 -10.91 -17.71 22.27
N LEU A 48 -9.85 -18.46 21.94
CA LEU A 48 -9.45 -19.64 22.70
C LEU A 48 -9.04 -19.30 24.14
N LEU A 49 -8.31 -18.19 24.35
CA LEU A 49 -7.91 -17.74 25.68
C LEU A 49 -9.05 -17.06 26.45
N SER A 50 -9.75 -16.11 25.81
CA SER A 50 -10.76 -15.27 26.47
C SER A 50 -12.13 -15.93 26.59
N LYS A 51 -12.42 -16.99 25.81
CA LYS A 51 -13.75 -17.65 25.67
C LYS A 51 -14.90 -16.72 25.24
N GLU A 52 -14.62 -15.47 24.87
CA GLU A 52 -15.60 -14.51 24.36
C GLU A 52 -15.37 -14.21 22.88
N ARG A 53 -16.46 -14.09 22.11
CA ARG A 53 -16.39 -13.89 20.66
C ARG A 53 -16.50 -12.40 20.30
N ARG A 54 -15.37 -11.72 20.15
CA ARG A 54 -15.28 -10.27 19.81
C ARG A 54 -14.82 -9.99 18.38
N THR A 55 -14.95 -10.96 17.47
CA THR A 55 -14.43 -10.93 16.09
C THR A 55 -14.87 -9.73 15.27
N GLY A 56 -16.09 -9.21 15.49
CA GLY A 56 -16.61 -8.05 14.77
C GLY A 56 -15.89 -6.74 15.09
N VAL A 57 -15.46 -6.54 16.34
CA VAL A 57 -14.76 -5.33 16.78
C VAL A 57 -13.34 -5.30 16.19
N TYR A 58 -12.65 -6.44 16.16
CA TYR A 58 -11.32 -6.55 15.57
C TYR A 58 -11.33 -6.35 14.04
N ALA A 59 -12.30 -6.95 13.33
CA ALA A 59 -12.43 -6.75 11.89
C ALA A 59 -12.77 -5.29 11.52
N GLY A 60 -13.64 -4.65 12.30
CA GLY A 60 -14.00 -3.23 12.12
C GLY A 60 -12.83 -2.28 12.42
N ALA A 61 -12.06 -2.57 13.47
CA ALA A 61 -10.89 -1.79 13.85
C ALA A 61 -9.79 -1.89 12.80
N MET A 62 -9.48 -3.08 12.29
CA MET A 62 -8.43 -3.29 11.29
C MET A 62 -8.74 -2.56 9.97
N SER A 63 -9.96 -2.67 9.46
CA SER A 63 -10.37 -2.03 8.21
C SER A 63 -10.44 -0.51 8.32
N SER A 64 -10.86 0.01 9.47
CA SER A 64 -10.83 1.45 9.78
C SER A 64 -9.40 1.97 9.96
N ALA A 65 -8.55 1.23 10.66
CA ALA A 65 -7.14 1.56 10.87
C ALA A 65 -6.38 1.67 9.55
N ARG A 66 -6.78 0.95 8.50
CA ARG A 66 -6.21 1.09 7.15
C ARG A 66 -6.59 2.43 6.49
N LYS A 67 -7.81 2.92 6.71
CA LYS A 67 -8.31 4.15 6.08
C LYS A 67 -7.69 5.41 6.68
N ILE A 68 -7.39 5.39 7.99
CA ILE A 68 -6.81 6.55 8.70
C ILE A 68 -5.49 7.03 8.07
N PRO A 69 -4.43 6.21 7.91
CA PRO A 69 -3.18 6.65 7.29
C PRO A 69 -3.36 7.00 5.82
N GLN A 70 -4.24 6.28 5.10
CA GLN A 70 -4.53 6.57 3.71
C GLN A 70 -5.21 7.94 3.53
N GLY A 71 -6.11 8.33 4.42
CA GLY A 71 -6.77 9.64 4.38
C GLY A 71 -5.92 10.76 4.95
N LEU A 72 -5.28 10.51 6.10
CA LEU A 72 -4.61 11.54 6.89
C LEU A 72 -3.20 11.87 6.37
N ILE A 73 -2.49 10.88 5.83
CA ILE A 73 -1.09 11.05 5.42
C ILE A 73 -1.00 11.12 3.88
N VAL A 74 -1.63 10.18 3.17
CA VAL A 74 -1.41 10.05 1.72
C VAL A 74 -2.11 11.16 0.92
N LEU A 75 -3.36 11.50 1.23
CA LEU A 75 -4.10 12.55 0.50
C LEU A 75 -3.45 13.94 0.58
N PRO A 76 -3.08 14.50 1.76
CA PRO A 76 -2.45 15.81 1.82
C PRO A 76 -1.04 15.80 1.21
N LEU A 77 -0.30 14.71 1.35
CA LEU A 77 1.04 14.56 0.79
C LEU A 77 1.01 14.58 -0.75
N ILE A 78 0.02 13.92 -1.37
CA ILE A 78 -0.21 14.02 -2.81
C ILE A 78 -0.49 15.48 -3.23
N GLY A 79 -1.31 16.20 -2.46
CA GLY A 79 -1.66 17.59 -2.75
C GLY A 79 -0.43 18.52 -2.75
N LEU A 80 0.46 18.37 -1.78
CA LEU A 80 1.71 19.14 -1.70
C LEU A 80 2.65 18.83 -2.87
N ILE A 81 2.80 17.56 -3.23
CA ILE A 81 3.65 17.16 -4.36
C ILE A 81 3.13 17.74 -5.67
N LEU A 82 1.81 17.73 -5.88
CA LEU A 82 1.19 18.30 -7.08
C LEU A 82 1.38 19.82 -7.17
N GLN A 83 1.32 20.53 -6.04
CA GLN A 83 1.62 21.97 -5.99
C GLN A 83 3.08 22.27 -6.37
N ILE A 84 4.04 21.48 -5.88
CA ILE A 84 5.47 21.65 -6.18
C ILE A 84 5.78 21.41 -7.67
N ILE A 85 5.07 20.46 -8.31
CA ILE A 85 5.24 20.14 -9.73
C ILE A 85 4.60 21.21 -10.64
N GLY A 86 3.84 22.15 -10.08
CA GLY A 86 3.12 23.17 -10.85
C GLY A 86 1.95 22.58 -11.64
N TYR A 87 1.31 21.52 -11.12
CA TYR A 87 0.14 20.93 -11.75
C TYR A 87 -1.03 21.92 -11.71
N ASN A 88 -1.45 22.43 -12.88
CA ASN A 88 -2.63 23.29 -13.01
C ASN A 88 -3.79 22.50 -13.66
N PRO A 89 -4.87 22.21 -12.92
CA PRO A 89 -6.02 21.46 -13.44
C PRO A 89 -6.87 22.24 -14.47
N HIS A 90 -6.64 23.55 -14.64
CA HIS A 90 -7.43 24.40 -15.55
C HIS A 90 -6.89 24.44 -16.99
N LEU A 91 -5.75 23.81 -17.27
CA LEU A 91 -5.18 23.75 -18.62
C LEU A 91 -5.65 22.48 -19.34
N ALA A 92 -6.20 22.64 -20.55
CA ALA A 92 -6.67 21.51 -21.38
C ALA A 92 -5.51 20.59 -21.84
N TYR A 93 -4.29 21.13 -21.94
CA TYR A 93 -3.07 20.37 -22.27
C TYR A 93 -1.95 20.75 -21.31
N GLN A 94 -1.40 19.75 -20.64
CA GLN A 94 -0.27 19.91 -19.71
C GLN A 94 1.06 19.92 -20.50
N SER A 95 2.05 20.68 -20.03
CA SER A 95 3.41 20.62 -20.60
C SER A 95 4.00 19.21 -20.51
N ALA A 96 4.73 18.77 -21.54
CA ALA A 96 5.37 17.45 -21.59
C ALA A 96 6.33 17.19 -20.41
N SER A 97 6.93 18.26 -19.86
CA SER A 97 7.78 18.22 -18.67
C SER A 97 6.99 17.87 -17.40
N THR A 98 5.82 18.48 -17.22
CA THR A 98 4.90 18.21 -16.10
C THR A 98 4.36 16.78 -16.16
N LEU A 99 4.01 16.29 -17.36
CA LEU A 99 3.54 14.92 -17.57
C LEU A 99 4.61 13.89 -17.19
N SER A 100 5.86 14.13 -17.56
CA SER A 100 6.98 13.25 -17.24
C SER A 100 7.27 13.25 -15.74
N SER A 101 7.25 14.43 -15.11
CA SER A 101 7.44 14.59 -13.67
C SER A 101 6.37 13.85 -12.86
N LEU A 102 5.11 13.93 -13.29
CA LEU A 102 4.00 13.18 -12.67
C LEU A 102 4.25 11.66 -12.73
N ARG A 103 4.70 11.13 -13.88
CA ARG A 103 5.00 9.70 -14.05
C ARG A 103 6.07 9.23 -13.06
N TYR A 104 7.14 10.01 -12.90
CA TYR A 104 8.21 9.65 -11.96
C TYR A 104 7.72 9.64 -10.52
N VAL A 105 6.92 10.62 -10.12
CA VAL A 105 6.35 10.68 -8.76
C VAL A 105 5.50 9.46 -8.45
N PHE A 106 4.62 9.06 -9.37
CA PHE A 106 3.78 7.87 -9.18
C PHE A 106 4.58 6.56 -9.09
N ILE A 107 5.83 6.53 -9.54
CA ILE A 107 6.70 5.35 -9.44
C ILE A 107 7.60 5.41 -8.21
N PHE A 108 8.29 6.52 -7.98
CA PHE A 108 9.28 6.64 -6.90
C PHE A 108 8.64 6.70 -5.52
N VAL A 109 7.54 7.45 -5.35
CA VAL A 109 6.85 7.60 -4.06
C VAL A 109 6.47 6.23 -3.45
N PRO A 110 5.73 5.35 -4.16
CA PRO A 110 5.37 4.04 -3.62
C PRO A 110 6.56 3.09 -3.44
N ILE A 111 7.62 3.18 -4.26
CA ILE A 111 8.84 2.39 -4.06
C ILE A 111 9.49 2.76 -2.71
N ILE A 112 9.65 4.06 -2.45
CA ILE A 112 10.21 4.56 -1.20
C ILE A 112 9.34 4.13 -0.01
N LEU A 113 8.02 4.25 -0.14
CA LEU A 113 7.09 3.83 0.91
C LEU A 113 7.19 2.33 1.22
N ILE A 114 7.31 1.48 0.20
CA ILE A 114 7.49 0.03 0.37
C ILE A 114 8.83 -0.28 1.04
N LEU A 115 9.91 0.40 0.64
CA LEU A 115 11.23 0.23 1.27
C LEU A 115 11.22 0.61 2.75
N ILE A 116 10.55 1.71 3.09
CA ILE A 116 10.33 2.12 4.49
C ILE A 116 9.51 1.04 5.23
N GLY A 117 8.44 0.53 4.60
CA GLY A 117 7.62 -0.53 5.17
C GLY A 117 8.42 -1.81 5.46
N ILE A 118 9.28 -2.23 4.53
CA ILE A 118 10.18 -3.39 4.72
C ILE A 118 11.16 -3.12 5.87
N TYR A 119 11.77 -1.93 5.89
CA TYR A 119 12.69 -1.54 6.97
C TYR A 119 12.03 -1.63 8.36
N PHE A 120 10.83 -1.08 8.52
CA PHE A 120 10.07 -1.18 9.78
C PHE A 120 9.67 -2.63 10.11
N SER A 121 9.26 -3.42 9.11
CA SER A 121 8.88 -4.83 9.29
C SER A 121 10.03 -5.66 9.88
N THR A 122 11.25 -5.49 9.37
CA THR A 122 12.42 -6.24 9.85
C THR A 122 12.82 -5.90 11.30
N ARG A 123 12.42 -4.73 11.82
CA ARG A 123 12.72 -4.30 13.20
C ARG A 123 11.71 -4.80 14.23
N GLY A 124 10.45 -5.03 13.83
CA GLY A 124 9.36 -5.39 14.75
C GLY A 124 9.19 -6.89 15.03
N SER A 125 9.64 -7.78 14.14
CA SER A 125 9.26 -9.21 14.19
C SER A 125 10.09 -10.10 15.16
N ILE A 126 11.13 -9.57 15.81
CA ILE A 126 12.14 -10.43 16.48
C ILE A 126 11.87 -10.63 17.98
N GLN A 127 11.01 -9.84 18.64
CA GLN A 127 10.89 -9.88 20.11
C GLN A 127 9.69 -10.68 20.65
N GLU A 128 8.54 -10.71 19.97
CA GLU A 128 7.31 -11.26 20.59
C GLU A 128 7.15 -12.78 20.45
N GLY A 129 7.67 -13.41 19.38
CA GLY A 129 7.53 -14.85 19.17
C GLY A 129 8.35 -15.72 20.13
N THR A 130 9.46 -15.19 20.67
CA THR A 130 10.37 -15.94 21.55
C THR A 130 9.92 -15.96 23.01
N GLU A 131 9.16 -14.97 23.49
CA GLU A 131 8.59 -15.00 24.85
C GLU A 131 7.38 -15.93 24.94
N PHE A 132 6.55 -16.00 23.89
CA PHE A 132 5.36 -16.87 23.89
C PHE A 132 5.74 -18.35 24.02
N LEU A 133 6.81 -18.82 23.35
CA LEU A 133 7.27 -20.20 23.48
C LEU A 133 7.95 -20.50 24.83
N ARG A 134 8.49 -19.48 25.53
CA ARG A 134 9.11 -19.63 26.86
C ARG A 134 8.11 -19.70 28.01
N LEU A 135 6.88 -19.24 27.82
CA LEU A 135 5.82 -19.31 28.84
C LEU A 135 5.03 -20.63 28.79
N TRP A 136 5.25 -21.45 27.76
CA TRP A 136 4.57 -22.74 27.53
C TRP A 136 5.51 -23.97 27.55
N LEU A 137 6.81 -23.78 27.76
CA LEU A 137 7.82 -24.82 28.02
C LEU A 137 8.39 -24.64 29.43
#